data_AF-A0A2P4PTT3-F1
#
_entry.id   AF-A0A2P4PTT3-F1
#
_cell.length_a   1.000
_cell.length_b   1.000
_cell.length_c   1.000
_cell.angle_alpha   90.00
_cell.angle_beta   90.00
_cell.angle_gamma   90.00
#
_symmetry.space_group_name_H-M   'P 1'
#
loop_
_entity.id
_entity.type
_entity.pdbx_description
1 polymer ?
#
loop_
_entity_poly.entity_id
_entity_poly.type
_entity_poly.pdbx_seq_one_letter_code
_entity_poly.pdbx_strand_id
1 'polypeptide(L)'
;MPIMFIPFINEEETCYYCYYCKRKYSQTLLFEQKYCKYCLFIYIKYSENNYNIDVCVSTKNTQCDKHEPRTLGFCAENIQEWCSYCSEISFFRQIVTKYKFDIMNYDQKIIINDHSQFFFESLESSLIKKPIAILYLPWWDAYYQCLACNSQLELKSNCQKWCSNCFIIYTGCRYCLTTNIIFGITSQSQCKKCKRLLFTNISISGNDTMIL
;
A
#
# COMPACT_ATOMS: atom_id res chain seq x y z
N MET A 1 5.59 -12.09 -9.21
CA MET A 1 4.14 -11.81 -9.36
C MET A 1 3.77 -10.51 -8.64
N PRO A 2 2.89 -9.63 -9.15
CA PRO A 2 2.46 -8.43 -8.42
C PRO A 2 1.53 -8.77 -7.24
N ILE A 3 1.61 -7.97 -6.19
CA ILE A 3 0.85 -8.07 -4.95
C ILE A 3 -0.53 -7.41 -5.16
N MET A 4 -1.51 -8.21 -5.56
CA MET A 4 -2.85 -7.75 -5.95
C MET A 4 -3.90 -7.94 -4.84
N PHE A 5 -3.54 -8.60 -3.74
CA PHE A 5 -4.47 -8.91 -2.66
C PHE A 5 -4.69 -7.76 -1.68
N ILE A 6 -3.95 -6.65 -1.76
CA ILE A 6 -4.10 -5.46 -0.92
C ILE A 6 -4.78 -4.33 -1.75
N PRO A 7 -5.85 -3.68 -1.29
CA PRO A 7 -6.40 -2.50 -1.96
C PRO A 7 -5.48 -1.28 -1.79
N PHE A 8 -5.59 -0.29 -2.70
CA PHE A 8 -4.80 0.95 -2.55
C PHE A 8 -5.46 1.97 -1.63
N ILE A 9 -6.75 1.84 -1.37
CA ILE A 9 -7.46 2.62 -0.36
C ILE A 9 -8.13 1.63 0.60
N ASN A 10 -7.89 1.82 1.89
CA ASN A 10 -8.41 0.92 2.93
C ASN A 10 -9.86 1.25 3.31
N GLU A 11 -10.17 2.54 3.46
CA GLU A 11 -11.35 2.99 4.19
C GLU A 11 -12.49 3.48 3.29
N GLU A 12 -12.33 3.43 1.97
CA GLU A 12 -13.40 3.80 1.05
C GLU A 12 -14.50 2.73 1.06
N GLU A 13 -15.75 3.16 1.24
CA GLU A 13 -16.93 2.29 1.18
C GLU A 13 -16.99 1.56 -0.15
N THR A 14 -16.64 2.21 -1.27
CA THR A 14 -16.65 1.57 -2.59
C THR A 14 -15.63 0.42 -2.73
N CYS A 15 -14.63 0.33 -1.84
CA CYS A 15 -13.59 -0.69 -1.85
C CYS A 15 -13.95 -1.91 -0.96
N TYR A 16 -15.13 -2.50 -1.18
CA TYR A 16 -15.53 -3.75 -0.52
C TYR A 16 -15.01 -5.01 -1.21
N TYR A 17 -14.82 -4.95 -2.53
CA TYR A 17 -14.49 -6.12 -3.35
C TYR A 17 -13.06 -6.05 -3.88
N CYS A 18 -12.39 -7.19 -3.85
CA CYS A 18 -11.07 -7.38 -4.40
C CYS A 18 -11.04 -6.99 -5.87
N TYR A 19 -10.16 -6.05 -6.22
CA TYR A 19 -10.01 -5.58 -7.59
C TYR A 19 -9.80 -6.73 -8.59
N TYR A 20 -9.03 -7.75 -8.19
CA TYR A 20 -8.64 -8.89 -9.03
C TYR A 20 -9.70 -9.99 -9.10
N CYS A 21 -10.14 -10.55 -7.97
CA CYS A 21 -11.05 -11.70 -7.97
C CYS A 21 -12.51 -11.39 -7.63
N LYS A 22 -12.84 -10.11 -7.38
CA LYS A 22 -14.18 -9.63 -7.02
C LYS A 22 -14.79 -10.23 -5.74
N ARG A 23 -14.04 -10.99 -4.95
CA ARG A 23 -14.45 -11.46 -3.61
C ARG A 23 -14.35 -10.32 -2.59
N LYS A 24 -15.17 -10.34 -1.55
CA LYS A 24 -15.12 -9.35 -0.47
C LYS A 24 -13.75 -9.37 0.22
N TYR A 25 -13.21 -8.20 0.54
CA TYR A 25 -12.01 -8.07 1.35
C TYR A 25 -12.27 -8.57 2.78
N SER A 26 -11.26 -9.24 3.35
CA SER A 26 -11.15 -9.51 4.79
C SER A 26 -10.43 -8.34 5.45
N GLN A 27 -10.58 -8.20 6.78
CA GLN A 27 -9.82 -7.24 7.58
C GLN A 27 -8.85 -7.98 8.50
N THR A 28 -7.71 -7.37 8.76
CA THR A 28 -6.75 -7.85 9.77
C THR A 28 -7.28 -7.59 11.19
N LEU A 29 -6.76 -8.34 12.16
CA LEU A 29 -7.20 -8.21 13.56
C LEU A 29 -6.89 -6.83 14.15
N LEU A 30 -5.74 -6.25 13.78
CA LEU A 30 -5.30 -4.92 14.19
C LEU A 30 -5.29 -3.97 12.99
N PHE A 31 -5.57 -2.69 13.24
CA PHE A 31 -5.53 -1.58 12.27
C PHE A 31 -6.49 -1.70 11.07
N GLU A 32 -7.40 -2.67 11.09
CA GLU A 32 -8.46 -2.91 10.10
C GLU A 32 -7.97 -2.88 8.64
N GLN A 33 -6.79 -3.42 8.38
CA GLN A 33 -6.22 -3.42 7.04
C GLN A 33 -6.98 -4.43 6.17
N LYS A 34 -7.52 -3.96 5.06
CA LYS A 34 -8.23 -4.78 4.08
C LYS A 34 -7.24 -5.61 3.28
N TYR A 35 -7.55 -6.89 3.09
CA TYR A 35 -6.79 -7.78 2.20
C TYR A 35 -7.67 -8.93 1.71
N CYS A 36 -7.38 -9.46 0.52
CA CYS A 36 -8.16 -10.54 -0.07
C CYS A 36 -7.53 -11.88 0.29
N LYS A 37 -8.12 -12.60 1.26
CA LYS A 37 -7.63 -13.90 1.74
C LYS A 37 -7.41 -14.92 0.62
N TYR A 38 -8.31 -14.97 -0.37
CA TYR A 38 -8.19 -15.88 -1.52
C TYR A 38 -6.99 -15.56 -2.42
N CYS A 39 -6.86 -14.30 -2.85
CA CYS A 39 -5.71 -13.84 -3.64
C CYS A 39 -4.39 -13.95 -2.88
N LEU A 40 -4.40 -13.79 -1.55
CA LEU A 40 -3.22 -14.04 -0.72
C LEU A 40 -2.82 -15.51 -0.76
N PHE A 41 -3.78 -16.43 -0.60
CA PHE A 41 -3.51 -17.86 -0.70
C PHE A 41 -2.90 -18.24 -2.07
N ILE A 42 -3.48 -17.73 -3.16
CA ILE A 42 -2.91 -17.89 -4.52
C ILE A 42 -1.50 -17.28 -4.57
N TYR A 43 -1.32 -16.10 -3.99
CA TYR A 43 -0.03 -15.42 -4.01
C TYR A 43 1.07 -16.26 -3.37
N ILE A 44 0.82 -16.82 -2.18
CA ILE A 44 1.78 -17.67 -1.49
C ILE A 44 2.03 -18.97 -2.26
N LYS A 45 0.98 -19.58 -2.83
CA LYS A 45 1.10 -20.87 -3.54
C LYS A 45 1.96 -20.78 -4.80
N TYR A 46 1.90 -19.67 -5.54
CA TYR A 46 2.52 -19.53 -6.86
C TYR A 46 3.66 -18.50 -6.91
N SER A 47 3.98 -17.80 -5.82
CA SER A 47 5.13 -16.89 -5.81
C SER A 47 6.42 -17.68 -5.60
N GLU A 48 7.18 -17.85 -6.68
CA GLU A 48 8.54 -18.41 -6.65
C GLU A 48 9.57 -17.47 -5.99
N ASN A 49 9.19 -16.21 -5.73
CA ASN A 49 10.09 -15.16 -5.21
C ASN A 49 9.77 -14.78 -3.76
N ASN A 50 10.83 -14.71 -2.93
CA ASN A 50 10.88 -14.21 -1.56
C ASN A 50 10.72 -12.68 -1.48
N TYR A 51 9.63 -12.14 -2.02
CA TYR A 51 9.27 -10.77 -1.64
C TYR A 51 8.75 -10.82 -0.20
N ASN A 52 9.62 -10.51 0.75
CA ASN A 52 9.27 -10.43 2.17
C ASN A 52 8.21 -9.34 2.35
N ILE A 53 6.95 -9.78 2.41
CA ILE A 53 5.84 -8.96 2.88
C ILE A 53 5.81 -9.17 4.39
N ASP A 54 6.23 -8.15 5.12
CA ASP A 54 6.29 -8.18 6.58
C ASP A 54 4.87 -8.31 7.14
N VAL A 55 4.59 -9.42 7.81
CA VAL A 55 3.26 -9.73 8.32
C VAL A 55 3.33 -10.22 9.76
N CYS A 56 2.63 -9.55 10.66
CA CYS A 56 2.42 -10.12 11.98
C CYS A 56 1.24 -11.10 11.91
N VAL A 57 1.42 -12.31 12.45
CA VAL A 57 0.37 -13.33 12.49
C VAL A 57 -0.01 -13.63 13.94
N SER A 58 -1.20 -14.19 14.14
CA SER A 58 -1.62 -14.69 15.44
C SER A 58 -1.96 -16.16 15.32
N THR A 59 -1.44 -16.96 16.24
CA THR A 59 -1.77 -18.38 16.31
C THR A 59 -3.21 -18.53 16.79
N LYS A 60 -4.02 -19.24 16.01
CA LYS A 60 -5.39 -19.63 16.38
C LYS A 60 -5.47 -21.05 16.92
N ASN A 61 -4.67 -21.95 16.35
CA ASN A 61 -4.65 -23.34 16.73
C ASN A 61 -3.20 -23.81 16.87
N THR A 62 -2.86 -24.38 18.01
CA THR A 62 -1.52 -24.91 18.29
C THR A 62 -1.32 -26.31 17.70
N GLN A 63 -2.39 -26.99 17.30
CA GLN A 63 -2.37 -28.30 16.66
C GLN A 63 -2.37 -28.15 15.13
N CYS A 64 -1.21 -27.81 14.57
CA CYS A 64 -1.01 -27.76 13.13
C CYS A 64 0.17 -28.62 12.72
N ASP A 65 -0.08 -29.66 11.93
CA ASP A 65 0.98 -30.58 11.49
C ASP A 65 1.97 -29.95 10.50
N LYS A 66 1.68 -28.73 10.01
CA LYS A 66 2.52 -28.00 9.06
C LYS A 66 3.51 -27.05 9.73
N HIS A 67 3.27 -26.65 10.97
CA HIS A 67 4.08 -25.62 11.65
C HIS A 67 4.22 -25.95 13.12
N GLU A 68 5.40 -25.70 13.68
CA GLU A 68 5.59 -25.79 15.13
C GLU A 68 4.64 -24.85 15.88
N PRO A 69 4.23 -25.20 17.12
CA PRO A 69 3.41 -24.34 17.95
C PRO A 69 4.10 -22.98 18.16
N ARG A 70 3.42 -21.89 17.80
CA ARG A 70 3.92 -20.52 17.97
C ARG A 70 3.29 -19.87 19.19
N THR A 71 4.06 -19.05 19.91
CA THR A 71 3.55 -18.22 21.01
C THR A 71 2.45 -17.27 20.52
N LEU A 72 1.53 -16.89 21.42
CA LEU A 72 0.51 -15.89 21.12
C LEU A 72 1.20 -14.57 20.71
N GLY A 73 0.86 -14.03 19.54
CA GLY A 73 1.43 -12.76 19.05
C GLY A 73 2.71 -12.87 18.21
N PHE A 74 3.05 -14.04 17.68
CA PHE A 74 4.22 -14.23 16.80
C PHE A 74 4.16 -13.36 15.53
N CYS A 75 5.07 -12.39 15.38
CA CYS A 75 5.24 -11.68 14.12
C CYS A 75 6.22 -12.41 13.20
N ALA A 76 5.76 -12.77 12.00
CA ALA A 76 6.61 -13.34 10.97
C ALA A 76 7.24 -12.22 10.12
N GLU A 77 8.50 -12.37 9.73
CA GLU A 77 9.10 -11.47 8.74
C GLU A 77 8.73 -11.88 7.30
N ASN A 78 8.17 -13.08 7.13
CA ASN A 78 7.82 -13.64 5.84
C ASN A 78 6.36 -14.12 5.78
N ILE A 79 5.61 -13.61 4.81
CA ILE A 79 4.22 -14.00 4.51
C ILE A 79 4.03 -15.48 4.20
N GLN A 80 5.08 -16.19 3.77
CA GLN A 80 5.03 -17.64 3.55
C GLN A 80 4.79 -18.43 4.84
N GLU A 81 5.10 -17.85 6.00
CA GLU A 81 4.84 -18.46 7.30
C GLU A 81 3.37 -18.40 7.72
N TRP A 82 2.52 -17.69 6.96
CA TRP A 82 1.09 -17.65 7.22
C TRP A 82 0.43 -18.97 6.83
N CYS A 83 -0.45 -19.46 7.71
CA CYS A 83 -1.20 -20.68 7.52
C CYS A 83 -2.69 -20.41 7.68
N SER A 84 -3.45 -20.55 6.60
CA SER A 84 -4.90 -20.35 6.64
C SER A 84 -5.67 -21.23 7.63
N TYR A 85 -5.07 -22.33 8.11
CA TYR A 85 -5.67 -23.28 9.06
C TYR A 85 -5.37 -22.93 10.53
N CYS A 86 -4.14 -22.53 10.85
CA CYS A 86 -3.70 -22.36 12.24
C CYS A 86 -3.36 -20.94 12.63
N SER A 87 -3.38 -19.99 11.68
CA SER A 87 -3.08 -18.60 11.98
C SER A 87 -3.96 -17.59 11.24
N GLU A 88 -4.08 -16.42 11.86
CA GLU A 88 -4.68 -15.24 11.26
C GLU A 88 -3.67 -14.13 11.09
N ILE A 89 -3.99 -13.18 10.21
CA ILE A 89 -3.13 -12.02 9.98
C ILE A 89 -3.53 -10.95 10.98
N SER A 90 -2.61 -10.66 11.89
CA SER A 90 -2.75 -9.58 12.86
C SER A 90 -2.67 -8.23 12.17
N PHE A 91 -1.63 -8.01 11.35
CA PHE A 91 -1.47 -6.84 10.49
C PHE A 91 -0.27 -7.01 9.54
N PHE A 92 -0.24 -6.23 8.46
CA PHE A 92 0.91 -6.05 7.58
C PHE A 92 1.70 -4.82 8.03
N ARG A 93 3.01 -4.96 8.28
CA ARG A 93 3.84 -3.83 8.75
C ARG A 93 4.01 -2.76 7.68
N GLN A 94 4.13 -3.20 6.41
CA GLN A 94 4.36 -2.34 5.24
C GLN A 94 3.10 -1.63 4.72
N ILE A 95 1.92 -1.84 5.33
CA ILE A 95 0.69 -1.13 4.96
C ILE A 95 0.38 -0.09 6.05
N VAL A 96 0.10 1.14 5.63
CA VAL A 96 -0.30 2.23 6.54
C VAL A 96 -1.74 2.66 6.24
N THR A 97 -2.56 2.70 7.28
CA THR A 97 -3.99 3.08 7.27
C THR A 97 -4.22 4.22 8.27
N LYS A 98 -5.42 4.82 8.28
CA LYS A 98 -5.77 5.88 9.24
C LYS A 98 -5.56 5.44 10.68
N TYR A 99 -6.07 4.26 11.04
CA TYR A 99 -5.98 3.72 12.39
C TYR A 99 -4.54 3.62 12.89
N LYS A 100 -3.60 3.26 12.01
CA LYS A 100 -2.18 3.21 12.37
C LYS A 100 -1.63 4.61 12.67
N PHE A 101 -2.03 5.62 11.90
CA PHE A 101 -1.68 7.02 12.18
C PHE A 101 -2.32 7.53 13.47
N ASP A 102 -3.61 7.25 13.70
CA ASP A 102 -4.33 7.71 14.89
C ASP A 102 -3.72 7.13 16.18
N ILE A 103 -3.35 5.84 16.17
CA ILE A 103 -2.65 5.20 17.28
C ILE A 103 -1.24 5.78 17.48
N MET A 104 -0.49 6.00 16.39
CA MET A 104 0.83 6.66 16.45
C MET A 104 0.77 8.11 16.94
N ASN A 105 -0.36 8.81 16.73
CA ASN A 105 -0.56 10.18 17.17
C ASN A 105 -1.00 10.27 18.64
N TYR A 106 -1.62 9.22 19.19
CA TYR A 106 -2.04 9.16 20.61
C TYR A 106 -0.85 8.92 21.56
N ASP A 107 0.11 8.08 21.17
CA ASP A 107 1.38 7.90 21.88
C ASP A 107 2.42 8.89 21.33
N GLN A 108 2.40 10.13 21.85
CA GLN A 108 3.41 11.14 21.54
C GLN A 108 4.82 10.57 21.77
N LYS A 109 5.58 10.41 20.67
CA LYS A 109 6.87 9.72 20.54
C LYS A 109 6.78 8.22 20.81
N ILE A 110 6.63 7.41 19.76
CA ILE A 110 7.26 6.08 19.65
C ILE A 110 7.11 5.55 18.20
N ILE A 111 8.27 5.40 17.54
CA ILE A 111 8.54 4.41 16.49
C ILE A 111 8.10 4.78 15.04
N ILE A 112 8.75 5.78 14.45
CA ILE A 112 9.46 5.49 13.20
C ILE A 112 10.73 4.74 13.65
N ASN A 113 10.68 3.43 13.85
CA ASN A 113 11.88 2.65 14.17
C ASN A 113 12.82 2.73 12.96
N ASP A 114 13.87 3.54 13.11
CA ASP A 114 15.24 3.49 12.59
C ASP A 114 15.60 3.02 11.17
N HIS A 115 14.67 2.58 10.32
CA HIS A 115 15.01 2.11 8.96
C HIS A 115 14.05 2.52 7.83
N SER A 116 13.04 3.36 8.12
CA SER A 116 12.08 3.81 7.10
C SER A 116 12.37 5.23 6.65
N GLN A 117 13.54 5.46 6.05
CA GLN A 117 13.86 6.77 5.46
C GLN A 117 12.94 7.02 4.26
N PHE A 118 12.13 8.08 4.31
CA PHE A 118 11.48 8.62 3.13
C PHE A 118 12.51 9.42 2.32
N PHE A 119 12.42 9.36 0.99
CA PHE A 119 13.34 10.06 0.10
C PHE A 119 12.58 11.14 -0.67
N PHE A 120 13.22 12.27 -0.93
CA PHE A 120 12.65 13.34 -1.73
C PHE A 120 13.55 13.61 -2.94
N GLU A 121 12.95 13.80 -4.11
CA GLU A 121 13.66 14.05 -5.36
C GLU A 121 12.92 15.08 -6.19
N SER A 122 13.67 16.02 -6.78
CA SER A 122 13.17 16.93 -7.80
C SER A 122 13.58 16.40 -9.17
N LEU A 123 12.62 16.26 -10.07
CA LEU A 123 12.81 15.71 -11.41
C LEU A 123 12.05 16.53 -12.44
N GLU A 124 12.39 16.40 -13.71
CA GLU A 124 11.62 17.01 -14.78
C GLU A 124 10.42 16.12 -15.16
N SER A 125 9.22 16.70 -15.24
CA SER A 125 8.02 16.01 -15.68
C SER A 125 8.18 15.51 -17.11
N SER A 126 7.84 14.24 -17.33
CA SER A 126 7.82 13.65 -18.68
C SER A 126 6.74 14.26 -19.58
N LEU A 127 5.73 14.91 -19.02
CA LEU A 127 4.54 15.36 -19.72
C LEU A 127 4.52 16.88 -19.95
N ILE A 128 4.86 17.70 -18.95
CA ILE A 128 4.88 19.17 -19.07
C ILE A 128 6.27 19.79 -19.15
N LYS A 129 7.35 18.99 -19.04
CA LYS A 129 8.74 19.50 -19.08
C LYS A 129 9.04 20.60 -18.05
N LYS A 130 8.42 20.49 -16.87
CA LYS A 130 8.61 21.37 -15.71
C LYS A 130 9.09 20.56 -14.50
N PRO A 131 9.81 21.18 -13.55
CA PRO A 131 10.21 20.50 -12.32
C PRO A 131 9.00 20.03 -11.53
N ILE A 132 9.07 18.77 -11.07
CA ILE A 132 8.13 18.12 -10.17
C ILE A 132 8.90 17.59 -8.97
N ALA A 133 8.20 17.50 -7.84
CA ALA A 133 8.74 16.89 -6.64
C ALA A 133 8.13 15.50 -6.44
N ILE A 134 8.94 14.52 -6.05
CA ILE A 134 8.50 13.17 -5.70
C ILE A 134 8.98 12.83 -4.30
N LEU A 135 8.04 12.50 -3.43
CA LEU A 135 8.26 11.90 -2.12
C LEU A 135 8.07 10.39 -2.22
N TYR A 136 9.11 9.64 -1.89
CA TYR A 136 9.12 8.18 -1.90
C TYR A 136 8.92 7.65 -0.49
N LEU A 137 7.78 6.98 -0.29
CA LEU A 137 7.45 6.30 0.95
C LEU A 137 7.89 4.83 0.87
N PRO A 138 8.61 4.32 1.89
CA PRO A 138 9.02 2.91 1.93
C PRO A 138 7.88 1.93 2.25
N TRP A 139 6.64 2.42 2.36
CA TRP A 139 5.43 1.64 2.65
C TRP A 139 4.29 1.91 1.64
N TRP A 140 3.28 1.06 1.70
CA TRP A 140 2.04 1.14 0.94
C TRP A 140 1.07 2.05 1.71
N ASP A 141 0.89 3.26 1.20
CA ASP A 141 0.01 4.26 1.78
C ASP A 141 -1.43 3.97 1.38
N ALA A 142 -2.18 3.30 2.26
CA ALA A 142 -3.59 2.97 2.03
C ALA A 142 -4.54 4.03 2.58
N TYR A 143 -4.01 5.16 3.04
CA TYR A 143 -4.77 6.29 3.56
C TYR A 143 -5.58 6.98 2.45
N TYR A 144 -6.81 7.41 2.74
CA TYR A 144 -7.73 7.89 1.69
C TYR A 144 -7.80 9.41 1.56
N GLN A 145 -7.13 10.17 2.43
CA GLN A 145 -7.14 11.62 2.40
C GLN A 145 -5.82 12.19 1.88
N CYS A 146 -5.91 13.32 1.19
CA CYS A 146 -4.77 14.06 0.70
C CYS A 146 -3.93 14.61 1.85
N LEU A 147 -2.60 14.47 1.73
CA LEU A 147 -1.64 14.92 2.74
C LEU A 147 -1.61 16.45 2.89
N ALA A 148 -2.04 17.19 1.85
CA ALA A 148 -1.94 18.65 1.80
C ALA A 148 -3.25 19.34 2.21
N CYS A 149 -4.40 18.81 1.80
CA CYS A 149 -5.70 19.47 1.99
C CYS A 149 -6.75 18.60 2.69
N ASN A 150 -6.38 17.39 3.13
CA ASN A 150 -7.27 16.42 3.79
C ASN A 150 -8.54 16.03 2.99
N SER A 151 -8.66 16.46 1.73
CA SER A 151 -9.75 16.06 0.83
C SER A 151 -9.63 14.57 0.48
N GLN A 152 -10.76 13.92 0.23
CA GLN A 152 -10.78 12.52 -0.20
C GLN A 152 -10.06 12.36 -1.55
N LEU A 153 -9.20 11.35 -1.63
CA LEU A 153 -8.47 10.99 -2.84
C LEU A 153 -9.36 10.16 -3.77
N GLU A 154 -9.36 10.49 -5.06
CA GLU A 154 -10.10 9.71 -6.05
C GLU A 154 -9.24 8.54 -6.53
N LEU A 155 -9.77 7.32 -6.44
CA LEU A 155 -9.14 6.11 -6.98
C LEU A 155 -9.20 6.12 -8.51
N LYS A 156 -8.04 6.02 -9.18
CA LYS A 156 -7.95 5.95 -10.66
C LYS A 156 -7.60 4.58 -11.19
N SER A 157 -6.92 3.79 -10.37
CA SER A 157 -6.63 2.39 -10.67
C SER A 157 -6.40 1.64 -9.38
N ASN A 158 -6.14 0.34 -9.47
CA ASN A 158 -5.80 -0.45 -8.30
C ASN A 158 -4.50 0.00 -7.62
N CYS A 159 -3.65 0.85 -8.21
CA CYS A 159 -2.45 1.35 -7.53
C CYS A 159 -2.25 2.86 -7.71
N GLN A 160 -3.32 3.58 -8.07
CA GLN A 160 -3.28 5.03 -8.26
C GLN A 160 -4.50 5.71 -7.66
N LYS A 161 -4.23 6.79 -6.94
CA LYS A 161 -5.22 7.71 -6.40
C LYS A 161 -4.65 9.12 -6.51
N TRP A 162 -5.52 10.11 -6.63
CA TRP A 162 -5.07 11.51 -6.78
C TRP A 162 -5.92 12.48 -5.98
N CYS A 163 -5.37 13.67 -5.74
CA CYS A 163 -6.12 14.81 -5.21
C CYS A 163 -6.33 15.80 -6.36
N SER A 164 -7.57 15.99 -6.80
CA SER A 164 -7.92 17.00 -7.81
C SER A 164 -7.68 18.42 -7.33
N ASN A 165 -7.88 18.71 -6.04
CA ASN A 165 -7.67 20.03 -5.45
C ASN A 165 -6.20 20.47 -5.38
N CYS A 166 -5.26 19.52 -5.25
CA CYS A 166 -3.83 19.83 -5.08
C CYS A 166 -2.96 19.35 -6.24
N PHE A 167 -3.54 18.66 -7.22
CA PHE A 167 -2.82 17.98 -8.30
C PHE A 167 -1.68 17.07 -7.77
N ILE A 168 -1.95 16.37 -6.65
CA ILE A 168 -1.02 15.42 -6.05
C ILE A 168 -1.42 14.01 -6.45
N ILE A 169 -0.47 13.25 -6.98
CA ILE A 169 -0.68 11.88 -7.46
C ILE A 169 0.04 10.90 -6.54
N TYR A 170 -0.66 9.86 -6.12
CA TYR A 170 -0.12 8.78 -5.34
C TYR A 170 -0.08 7.54 -6.23
N THR A 171 1.12 6.99 -6.42
CA THR A 171 1.32 5.78 -7.23
C THR A 171 2.03 4.71 -6.44
N GLY A 172 1.36 3.58 -6.22
CA GLY A 172 1.87 2.43 -5.49
C GLY A 172 2.62 1.45 -6.40
N CYS A 173 3.75 0.91 -5.93
CA CYS A 173 4.44 -0.19 -6.60
C CYS A 173 3.90 -1.54 -6.14
N ARG A 174 3.23 -2.25 -7.04
CA ARG A 174 2.64 -3.57 -6.78
C ARG A 174 3.67 -4.69 -6.57
N TYR A 175 4.96 -4.44 -6.72
CA TYR A 175 6.00 -5.47 -6.55
C TYR A 175 6.74 -5.38 -5.22
N CYS A 176 6.72 -4.22 -4.57
CA CYS A 176 7.47 -4.00 -3.33
C CYS A 176 6.73 -3.16 -2.29
N LEU A 177 5.44 -2.88 -2.51
CA LEU A 177 4.55 -2.18 -1.58
C LEU A 177 5.12 -0.83 -1.08
N THR A 178 5.64 -0.02 -2.00
CA THR A 178 6.09 1.35 -1.73
C THR A 178 5.18 2.34 -2.45
N THR A 179 5.16 3.60 -2.02
CA THR A 179 4.33 4.65 -2.62
C THR A 179 5.17 5.83 -3.08
N ASN A 180 4.97 6.27 -4.31
CA ASN A 180 5.48 7.54 -4.81
C ASN A 180 4.36 8.57 -4.70
N ILE A 181 4.61 9.66 -4.00
CA ILE A 181 3.73 10.83 -3.92
C ILE A 181 4.35 11.91 -4.80
N ILE A 182 3.63 12.32 -5.83
CA ILE A 182 4.12 13.20 -6.88
C ILE A 182 3.37 14.52 -6.75
N PHE A 183 4.10 15.60 -6.53
CA PHE A 183 3.59 16.96 -6.49
C PHE A 183 3.69 17.55 -7.90
N GLY A 184 2.55 17.57 -8.60
CA GLY A 184 2.46 17.98 -10.00
C GLY A 184 2.09 16.83 -10.94
N ILE A 185 2.10 17.13 -12.24
CA ILE A 185 1.61 16.26 -13.30
C ILE A 185 2.79 15.61 -14.03
N THR A 186 2.78 14.29 -14.19
CA THR A 186 3.73 13.51 -14.99
C THR A 186 2.99 12.34 -15.65
N SER A 187 3.53 11.77 -16.73
CA SER A 187 2.98 10.53 -17.34
C SER A 187 3.60 9.25 -16.77
N GLN A 188 4.71 9.37 -16.06
CA GLN A 188 5.37 8.25 -15.41
C GLN A 188 6.23 8.69 -14.23
N SER A 189 6.53 7.74 -13.35
CA SER A 189 7.56 7.81 -12.32
C SER A 189 8.29 6.47 -12.23
N GLN A 190 9.36 6.40 -11.44
CA GLN A 190 10.07 5.15 -11.20
C GLN A 190 9.99 4.77 -9.72
N CYS A 191 9.70 3.50 -9.43
CA CYS A 191 9.78 3.01 -8.06
C CYS A 191 11.23 3.09 -7.54
N LYS A 192 11.48 3.77 -6.42
CA LYS A 192 12.84 3.91 -5.88
C LYS A 192 13.49 2.57 -5.52
N LYS A 193 12.71 1.68 -4.87
CA LYS A 193 13.16 0.36 -4.36
C LYS A 193 13.45 -0.67 -5.47
N CYS A 194 12.53 -0.89 -6.40
CA CYS A 194 12.68 -1.93 -7.44
C CYS A 194 12.94 -1.41 -8.87
N LYS A 195 13.09 -0.09 -9.05
CA LYS A 195 13.40 0.59 -10.33
C LYS A 195 12.39 0.36 -11.47
N ARG A 196 11.23 -0.25 -11.19
CA ARG A 196 10.15 -0.42 -12.16
C ARG A 196 9.52 0.92 -12.50
N LEU A 197 9.22 1.12 -13.79
CA LEU A 197 8.42 2.25 -14.26
C LEU A 197 6.97 2.10 -13.82
N LEU A 198 6.37 3.21 -13.41
CA LEU A 198 4.99 3.32 -12.96
C LEU A 198 4.32 4.43 -13.79
N PHE A 199 3.37 4.05 -14.64
CA PHE A 199 2.66 4.97 -15.52
C PHE A 199 1.45 5.58 -14.82
N THR A 200 1.24 6.89 -14.98
CA THR A 200 0.11 7.63 -14.43
C THR A 200 -0.96 7.83 -15.49
N ASN A 201 -2.17 7.35 -15.21
CA ASN A 201 -3.32 7.50 -16.11
C ASN A 201 -3.89 8.91 -15.99
N ILE A 202 -3.25 9.87 -16.66
CA ILE A 202 -3.72 11.25 -16.74
C ILE A 202 -4.14 11.51 -18.19
N SER A 203 -5.45 11.65 -18.40
CA SER A 203 -5.99 12.18 -19.66
C SER A 203 -6.07 13.70 -19.53
N ILE A 204 -5.26 14.43 -20.28
CA ILE A 204 -5.48 15.87 -20.46
C ILE A 204 -6.60 16.01 -21.49
N SER A 205 -7.81 16.36 -21.06
CA SER A 205 -8.85 16.84 -21.98
C SER A 205 -8.41 18.19 -22.52
N GLY A 206 -8.23 18.30 -23.84
CA GLY A 206 -7.63 19.46 -24.52
C GLY A 206 -8.41 20.78 -24.46
N ASN A 207 -9.35 20.95 -23.52
CA ASN A 207 -10.10 22.19 -23.33
C ASN A 207 -9.92 22.86 -21.96
N ASP A 208 -9.21 22.24 -21.02
CA ASP A 208 -8.86 22.94 -19.79
C ASP A 208 -7.51 23.63 -19.98
N THR A 209 -7.58 24.92 -20.29
CA THR A 209 -6.46 25.85 -20.08
C THR A 209 -5.85 25.56 -18.71
N MET A 210 -4.56 25.24 -18.69
CA MET A 210 -3.73 25.15 -17.50
C MET A 210 -3.74 26.50 -16.79
N ILE A 211 -4.70 26.71 -15.88
CA ILE A 211 -4.62 27.79 -14.92
C ILE A 211 -3.77 27.24 -13.77
N LEU A 212 -2.56 27.77 -13.69
CA LEU A 212 -1.55 27.55 -12.66
C LEU A 212 -2.09 27.85 -11.25
#